data_AF-D9SQ07-F1
#
_entry.id   AF-D9SQ07-F1
#
_cell.length_a   1.000
_cell.length_b   1.000
_cell.length_c   1.000
_cell.angle_alpha   90.00
_cell.angle_beta   90.00
_cell.angle_gamma   90.00
#
_symmetry.space_group_name_H-M   'P 1'
#
loop_
_entity.id
_entity.type
_entity.pdbx_description
1 polymer ?
#
loop_
_entity_poly.entity_id
_entity_poly.type
_entity_poly.pdbx_seq_one_letter_code
_entity_poly.pdbx_strand_id
1 'polypeptide(L)'
;MRTIQLNEKEMGLKATALSPHLYKKDFKRDIMADIAKFIEVEKTKEDGSKDINFEAFDTVVILQLAYIMNKTYKFGSGSEFPTFEKWLQEDADGFDLEVMGTIVEEAIDGLFPRAKSRNKHPATKQ
;
A
#
# COMPACT_ATOMS: atom_id res chain seq x y z
N MET A 1 -0.68 -4.70 8.61
CA MET A 1 -0.74 -3.41 9.32
C MET A 1 0.68 -2.96 9.47
N ARG A 2 0.97 -1.75 9.01
CA ARG A 2 2.27 -1.11 9.13
C ARG A 2 2.08 0.33 9.55
N THR A 3 3.14 0.90 10.06
CA THR A 3 3.25 2.33 10.29
C THR A 3 4.36 2.85 9.40
N ILE A 4 4.14 3.97 8.73
CA ILE A 4 5.17 4.70 7.99
C ILE A 4 5.45 6.04 8.67
N GLN A 5 6.68 6.51 8.53
CA GLN A 5 7.08 7.84 8.96
C GLN A 5 7.08 8.78 7.75
N LEU A 6 6.38 9.91 7.89
CA LEU A 6 6.25 10.95 6.87
C LEU A 6 6.73 12.24 7.48
N ASN A 7 7.98 12.64 7.19
CA ASN A 7 8.64 13.74 7.88
C ASN A 7 8.52 13.57 9.43
N GLU A 8 7.85 14.51 10.11
CA GLU A 8 7.64 14.48 11.57
C GLU A 8 6.36 13.72 12.00
N LYS A 9 5.61 13.14 11.05
CA LYS A 9 4.32 12.49 11.31
C LYS A 9 4.42 10.97 11.20
N GLU A 10 3.69 10.30 12.09
CA GLU A 10 3.48 8.86 12.04
C GLU A 10 2.12 8.55 11.39
N MET A 11 2.11 7.68 10.37
CA MET A 11 0.90 7.29 9.66
C MET A 11 0.68 5.77 9.69
N GLY A 12 -0.42 5.35 10.31
CA GLY A 12 -0.85 3.95 10.30
C GLY A 12 -1.52 3.55 8.99
N LEU A 13 -1.14 2.39 8.46
CA LEU A 13 -1.68 1.80 7.25
C LEU A 13 -2.22 0.40 7.55
N LYS A 14 -3.44 0.14 7.07
CA LYS A 14 -4.08 -1.17 7.23
C LYS A 14 -4.81 -1.57 5.95
N ALA A 15 -4.24 -2.54 5.25
CA ALA A 15 -4.92 -3.23 4.17
C ALA A 15 -5.86 -4.31 4.73
N THR A 16 -7.17 -4.19 4.50
CA THR A 16 -8.16 -5.22 4.88
C THR A 16 -9.21 -5.43 3.79
N ALA A 17 -10.12 -6.38 3.98
CA ALA A 17 -11.28 -6.57 3.10
C ALA A 17 -12.17 -5.31 2.92
N LEU A 18 -12.09 -4.33 3.83
CA LEU A 18 -12.79 -3.06 3.68
C LEU A 18 -12.13 -2.13 2.64
N SER A 19 -10.82 -2.21 2.47
CA SER A 19 -10.04 -1.32 1.61
C SER A 19 -10.49 -1.36 0.14
N PRO A 20 -10.74 -2.52 -0.49
CA PRO A 20 -11.28 -2.57 -1.85
C PRO A 20 -12.61 -1.85 -2.03
N HIS A 21 -13.52 -1.98 -1.05
CA HIS A 21 -14.81 -1.31 -1.09
C HIS A 21 -14.66 0.22 -1.05
N LEU A 22 -13.85 0.73 -0.10
CA LEU A 22 -13.60 2.17 0.02
C LEU A 22 -12.87 2.73 -1.20
N TYR A 23 -11.88 2.01 -1.71
CA TYR A 23 -11.13 2.41 -2.92
C TYR A 23 -12.06 2.51 -4.15
N LYS A 24 -12.95 1.53 -4.33
CA LYS A 24 -13.95 1.56 -5.40
C LYS A 24 -14.95 2.69 -5.23
N LYS A 25 -15.37 2.96 -3.99
CA LYS A 25 -16.32 4.04 -3.68
C LYS A 25 -15.72 5.41 -4.01
N ASP A 26 -14.52 5.69 -3.51
CA ASP A 26 -13.90 7.01 -3.53
C ASP A 26 -13.28 7.33 -4.90
N PHE A 27 -12.64 6.36 -5.56
CA PHE A 27 -11.90 6.60 -6.81
C PHE A 27 -12.49 5.93 -8.05
N LYS A 28 -13.53 5.10 -7.90
CA LYS A 28 -14.12 4.28 -8.99
C LYS A 28 -13.15 3.26 -9.62
N ARG A 29 -11.99 3.07 -9.00
CA ARG A 29 -10.94 2.14 -9.42
C ARG A 29 -11.02 0.81 -8.68
N ASP A 30 -10.30 -0.19 -9.19
CA ASP A 30 -10.17 -1.49 -8.53
C ASP A 30 -8.77 -1.62 -7.93
N ILE A 31 -8.72 -1.64 -6.60
CA ILE A 31 -7.45 -1.72 -5.85
C ILE A 31 -6.69 -3.01 -6.17
N MET A 32 -7.41 -4.11 -6.40
CA MET A 32 -6.79 -5.41 -6.67
C MET A 32 -6.13 -5.41 -8.04
N ALA A 33 -6.80 -4.80 -9.03
CA ALA A 33 -6.25 -4.65 -10.38
C ALA A 33 -5.06 -3.69 -10.39
N ASP A 34 -5.10 -2.60 -9.60
CA ASP A 34 -3.99 -1.67 -9.50
C ASP A 34 -2.78 -2.31 -8.78
N ILE A 35 -2.99 -3.09 -7.70
CA ILE A 35 -1.93 -3.85 -7.02
C ILE A 35 -1.33 -4.93 -7.92
N ALA A 36 -2.14 -5.63 -8.72
CA ALA A 36 -1.65 -6.66 -9.63
C ALA A 36 -0.60 -6.11 -10.62
N LYS A 37 -0.76 -4.88 -11.11
CA LYS A 37 0.23 -4.22 -11.97
C LYS A 37 1.57 -4.02 -11.25
N PHE A 38 1.56 -3.65 -9.97
CA PHE A 38 2.79 -3.52 -9.18
C PHE A 38 3.51 -4.86 -9.02
N ILE A 39 2.78 -5.95 -8.84
CA ILE A 39 3.33 -7.31 -8.76
C ILE A 39 3.94 -7.74 -10.11
N GLU A 40 3.31 -7.39 -11.24
CA GLU A 40 3.79 -7.76 -12.58
C GLU A 40 5.16 -7.15 -12.93
N VAL A 41 5.44 -5.95 -12.44
CA VAL A 41 6.72 -5.26 -12.71
C VAL A 41 7.70 -5.37 -11.55
N GLU A 42 7.33 -6.08 -10.49
CA GLU A 42 8.22 -6.42 -9.38
C GLU A 42 9.32 -7.35 -9.90
N LYS A 43 10.56 -6.87 -9.88
CA LYS A 43 11.73 -7.67 -10.25
C LYS A 43 12.37 -8.22 -8.99
N THR A 44 12.63 -9.53 -8.98
CA THR A 44 13.50 -10.14 -7.97
C THR A 44 14.96 -9.88 -8.36
N LYS A 45 15.69 -9.20 -7.49
CA LYS A 45 17.15 -9.01 -7.60
C LYS A 45 17.87 -10.33 -7.30
N GLU A 46 19.15 -10.41 -7.68
CA GLU A 46 19.97 -11.61 -7.47
C GLU A 46 20.11 -12.01 -5.99
N ASP A 47 20.01 -11.04 -5.07
CA ASP A 47 20.03 -11.25 -3.62
C ASP A 47 18.67 -11.69 -3.03
N GLY A 48 17.66 -11.88 -3.88
CA GLY A 48 16.30 -12.24 -3.47
C GLY A 48 15.46 -11.07 -2.96
N SER A 49 16.01 -9.85 -2.91
CA SER A 49 15.23 -8.65 -2.63
C SER A 49 14.35 -8.26 -3.83
N LYS A 50 13.29 -7.52 -3.57
CA LYS A 50 12.31 -7.11 -4.58
C LYS A 50 12.52 -5.63 -4.90
N ASP A 51 12.65 -5.34 -6.19
CA ASP A 51 12.63 -3.97 -6.71
C ASP A 51 11.31 -3.76 -7.44
N ILE A 52 10.55 -2.77 -7.01
CA ILE A 52 9.39 -2.29 -7.77
C ILE A 52 9.86 -1.06 -8.52
N ASN A 53 9.75 -1.07 -9.85
CA ASN A 53 10.05 0.11 -10.65
C ASN A 53 8.92 1.15 -10.49
N PHE A 54 9.06 2.05 -9.51
CA PHE A 54 8.08 3.09 -9.23
C PHE A 54 7.97 4.16 -10.33
N GLU A 55 9.02 4.37 -11.14
CA GLU A 55 8.99 5.34 -12.24
C GLU A 55 7.99 4.96 -13.34
N ALA A 56 7.66 3.67 -13.45
CA ALA A 56 6.67 3.17 -14.41
C ALA A 56 5.22 3.35 -13.94
N PHE A 57 5.00 3.86 -12.72
CA PHE A 57 3.67 3.98 -12.13
C PHE A 57 3.20 5.41 -11.96
N ASP A 58 1.87 5.54 -12.09
CA ASP A 58 1.16 6.73 -11.65
C ASP A 58 1.27 6.86 -10.13
N THR A 59 2.09 7.81 -9.68
CA THR A 59 2.34 8.08 -8.26
C THR A 59 1.05 8.43 -7.51
N VAL A 60 0.04 8.98 -8.20
CA VAL A 60 -1.28 9.26 -7.61
C VAL A 60 -1.96 7.96 -7.16
N VAL A 61 -1.75 6.85 -7.87
CA VAL A 61 -2.30 5.54 -7.45
C VAL A 61 -1.73 5.12 -6.10
N ILE A 62 -0.44 5.31 -5.88
CA ILE A 62 0.23 4.96 -4.61
C ILE A 62 -0.31 5.85 -3.48
N LEU A 63 -0.49 7.14 -3.74
CA LEU A 63 -1.11 8.06 -2.78
C LEU A 63 -2.56 7.66 -2.46
N GLN A 64 -3.34 7.22 -3.45
CA GLN A 64 -4.70 6.71 -3.24
C GLN A 64 -4.72 5.42 -2.43
N LEU A 65 -3.74 4.52 -2.62
CA LEU A 65 -3.55 3.33 -1.79
C LEU A 65 -3.30 3.73 -0.33
N ALA A 66 -2.34 4.63 -0.09
CA ALA A 66 -1.99 5.12 1.23
C ALA A 66 -3.19 5.77 1.92
N TYR A 67 -3.91 6.65 1.22
CA TYR A 67 -5.13 7.29 1.72
C TYR A 67 -6.18 6.28 2.16
N ILE A 68 -6.50 5.27 1.32
CA ILE A 68 -7.51 4.26 1.67
C ILE A 68 -7.04 3.37 2.83
N MET A 69 -5.76 3.01 2.88
CA MET A 69 -5.23 2.21 3.98
C MET A 69 -5.17 2.99 5.30
N ASN A 70 -4.89 4.29 5.25
CA ASN A 70 -4.96 5.16 6.42
C ASN A 70 -6.40 5.37 6.90
N LYS A 71 -7.33 5.60 5.95
CA LYS A 71 -8.77 5.64 6.20
C LYS A 71 -9.29 4.34 6.81
N THR A 72 -8.81 3.20 6.30
CA THR A 72 -9.14 1.87 6.84
C THR A 72 -8.55 1.68 8.25
N TYR A 73 -7.33 2.15 8.50
CA TYR A 73 -6.69 2.09 9.81
C TYR A 73 -7.48 2.87 10.87
N LYS A 74 -8.02 4.03 10.50
CA LYS A 74 -8.84 4.88 11.37
C LYS A 74 -10.34 4.51 11.38
N PHE A 75 -10.75 3.54 10.57
CA PHE A 75 -12.18 3.19 10.44
C PHE A 75 -12.75 2.72 11.78
N GLY A 76 -13.90 3.30 12.18
CA GLY A 76 -14.55 3.01 13.46
C GLY A 76 -14.09 3.88 14.63
N SER A 77 -13.19 4.86 14.43
CA SER A 77 -12.80 5.81 15.49
C SER A 77 -13.86 6.88 15.80
N GLY A 78 -14.94 6.95 15.01
CA GLY A 78 -15.98 7.98 15.12
C GLY A 78 -15.62 9.34 14.54
N SER A 79 -14.39 9.49 14.01
CA SER A 79 -13.91 10.72 13.38
C SER A 79 -14.28 10.73 11.89
N GLU A 80 -14.72 11.88 11.38
CA GLU A 80 -14.83 12.07 9.93
C GLU A 80 -13.43 12.07 9.32
N PHE A 81 -13.23 11.27 8.27
CA PHE A 81 -11.96 11.19 7.57
C PHE A 81 -11.94 12.25 6.45
N PRO A 82 -10.85 13.02 6.29
CA PRO A 82 -10.78 14.09 5.28
C PRO A 82 -11.01 13.55 3.85
N THR A 83 -11.37 14.45 2.92
CA THR A 83 -11.35 14.11 1.49
C THR A 83 -9.93 13.82 1.04
N PHE A 84 -9.77 13.16 -0.12
CA PHE A 84 -8.44 12.84 -0.64
C PHE A 84 -7.60 14.11 -0.84
N GLU A 85 -8.16 15.17 -1.41
CA GLU A 85 -7.46 16.44 -1.66
C GLU A 85 -7.02 17.11 -0.36
N LYS A 86 -7.88 17.11 0.65
CA LYS A 86 -7.55 17.69 1.96
C LYS A 86 -6.46 16.86 2.67
N TRP A 87 -6.59 15.54 2.62
CA TRP A 87 -5.58 14.64 3.15
C TRP A 87 -4.22 14.80 2.44
N LEU A 88 -4.21 15.05 1.13
CA LEU A 88 -2.98 15.33 0.40
C LEU A 88 -2.29 16.60 0.89
N GLN A 89 -3.05 17.65 1.18
CA GLN A 89 -2.52 18.91 1.69
C GLN A 89 -1.98 18.79 3.12
N GLU A 90 -2.66 18.00 3.95
CA GLU A 90 -2.38 17.96 5.39
C GLU A 90 -1.37 16.86 5.75
N ASP A 91 -1.46 15.69 5.13
CA ASP A 91 -0.83 14.46 5.61
C ASP A 91 0.04 13.74 4.57
N ALA A 92 0.05 14.17 3.30
CA ALA A 92 0.81 13.50 2.25
C ALA A 92 2.21 14.10 1.96
N ASP A 93 2.67 15.05 2.79
CA ASP A 93 4.03 15.58 2.66
C ASP A 93 5.07 14.54 3.13
N GLY A 94 6.20 14.44 2.43
CA GLY A 94 7.28 13.49 2.76
C GLY A 94 7.17 12.09 2.15
N PHE A 95 6.36 11.89 1.10
CA PHE A 95 6.34 10.63 0.35
C PHE A 95 7.55 10.53 -0.58
N ASP A 96 8.52 9.71 -0.21
CA ASP A 96 9.65 9.31 -1.07
C ASP A 96 9.48 7.88 -1.61
N LEU A 97 10.47 7.41 -2.38
CA LEU A 97 10.45 6.07 -2.98
C LEU A 97 10.43 4.94 -1.94
N GLU A 98 11.06 5.12 -0.78
CA GLU A 98 11.11 4.10 0.28
C GLU A 98 9.74 3.97 0.96
N VAL A 99 9.12 5.11 1.26
CA VAL A 99 7.76 5.20 1.78
C VAL A 99 6.77 4.57 0.79
N MET A 100 6.87 4.92 -0.50
CA MET A 100 6.04 4.35 -1.56
C MET A 100 6.17 2.83 -1.65
N GLY A 101 7.38 2.28 -1.51
CA GLY A 101 7.59 0.84 -1.43
C GLY A 101 6.90 0.19 -0.23
N THR A 102 7.02 0.80 0.94
CA THR A 102 6.38 0.29 2.16
C THR A 102 4.85 0.27 2.04
N ILE A 103 4.26 1.27 1.39
CA ILE A 103 2.82 1.32 1.10
C ILE A 103 2.39 0.15 0.21
N VAL A 104 3.10 -0.07 -0.90
CA VAL A 104 2.77 -1.15 -1.83
C VAL A 104 2.95 -2.51 -1.15
N GLU A 105 3.98 -2.69 -0.33
CA GLU A 105 4.18 -3.92 0.45
C GLU A 105 3.04 -4.21 1.42
N GLU A 106 2.56 -3.22 2.19
CA GLU A 106 1.40 -3.42 3.07
C GLU A 106 0.15 -3.77 2.26
N ALA A 107 -0.04 -3.14 1.10
CA ALA A 107 -1.17 -3.42 0.22
C ALA A 107 -1.14 -4.87 -0.29
N ILE A 108 0.02 -5.35 -0.76
CA ILE A 108 0.22 -6.74 -1.19
C ILE A 108 0.03 -7.70 -0.02
N ASP A 109 0.67 -7.44 1.12
CA ASP A 109 0.61 -8.31 2.31
C ASP A 109 -0.83 -8.47 2.83
N GLY A 110 -1.58 -7.37 2.90
CA GLY A 110 -2.93 -7.38 3.47
C GLY A 110 -4.01 -7.87 2.51
N LEU A 111 -3.87 -7.63 1.20
CA LEU A 111 -4.88 -7.98 0.21
C LEU A 111 -4.56 -9.28 -0.56
N PHE A 112 -3.30 -9.67 -0.62
CA PHE A 112 -2.83 -10.90 -1.28
C PHE A 112 -1.95 -11.77 -0.35
N PRO A 113 -2.44 -12.19 0.82
CA PRO A 113 -1.65 -12.95 1.79
C PRO A 113 -1.09 -14.28 1.24
N ARG A 114 -1.70 -14.86 0.19
CA ARG A 114 -1.19 -16.07 -0.50
C ARG A 114 -0.05 -15.78 -1.49
N ALA A 115 0.15 -14.54 -1.93
CA ALA A 115 1.36 -14.16 -2.65
C ALA A 115 2.59 -14.26 -1.72
N LYS A 116 2.41 -13.94 -0.43
CA LYS A 116 3.44 -14.11 0.61
C LYS A 116 3.84 -15.57 0.86
N SER A 117 2.91 -16.52 0.79
CA SER A 117 3.20 -17.93 1.10
C SER A 117 3.96 -18.65 -0.01
N ARG A 118 3.83 -18.24 -1.28
CA ARG A 118 4.61 -18.80 -2.39
C ARG A 118 6.12 -18.51 -2.25
N ASN A 119 6.48 -17.47 -1.51
CA ASN A 119 7.88 -17.08 -1.26
C ASN A 119 8.47 -17.67 0.03
N LYS A 120 7.71 -18.45 0.80
CA LYS A 120 8.25 -19.29 1.87
C LYS A 120 8.39 -20.72 1.35
N HIS A 121 9.35 -20.98 0.45
CA HIS A 121 9.78 -22.35 0.28
C HIS A 121 10.47 -22.81 1.59
N PRO A 122 10.08 -23.96 2.16
CA PRO A 122 10.76 -24.50 3.32
C PRO A 122 12.18 -24.87 2.89
N ALA A 123 13.18 -24.49 3.71
CA ALA A 123 14.50 -25.08 3.60
C ALA A 123 14.33 -26.60 3.75
N THR A 124 14.47 -27.32 2.64
CA THR A 124 14.49 -28.78 2.62
C THR A 124 15.66 -29.20 3.50
N LYS A 125 15.37 -29.87 4.63
CA LYS A 125 16.38 -30.59 5.39
C LYS A 125 16.94 -31.70 4.49
N GLN A 126 18.24 -31.68 4.23
CA GLN A 126 19.03 -32.88 3.91
C GLN A 126 20.19 -32.94 4.90
#